data_AF-A0A6I3BBY9-F1
#
_entry.id   AF-A0A6I3BBY9-F1
#
_cell.length_a   1.000
_cell.length_b   1.000
_cell.length_c   1.000
_cell.angle_alpha   90.00
_cell.angle_beta   90.00
_cell.angle_gamma   90.00
#
_symmetry.space_group_name_H-M   'P 1'
#
loop_
_entity.id
_entity.type
_entity.pdbx_description
1 polymer ?
#
loop_
_entity_poly.entity_id
_entity_poly.type
_entity_poly.pdbx_seq_one_letter_code
_entity_poly.pdbx_strand_id
1 'polypeptide(L)'
;DLARFYKTSAGEYGEGDLFLGGSVPQTRSVAKKHQNLELREVEKLFNSPFHEVRLCAAIILNLQFKAAKKIKDRKRIFDFYLKQVRAERVNSWDIVDVSAPWMGVYLTEVEDPMPLLIKLSKSKSLWQRRVSIILTFALIRAGDLEPTIIISEALLKDDQDLIHKAVGWMLRELGKKDVMLLRKFLTNHSHQMPRTMLRYSIEKLPERERKKWLISSKR
;
A
#
# COMPACT_ATOMS: atom_id res chain seq x y z
N ASP A 1 18.36 -9.31 -12.65
CA ASP A 1 18.51 -10.04 -11.38
C ASP A 1 17.48 -9.52 -10.38
N LEU A 2 16.68 -10.41 -9.79
CA LEU A 2 15.59 -10.07 -8.85
C LEU A 2 16.14 -9.51 -7.54
N ALA A 3 17.28 -10.01 -7.06
CA ALA A 3 17.92 -9.55 -5.82
C ALA A 3 18.22 -8.04 -5.86
N ARG A 4 18.83 -7.58 -6.97
CA ARG A 4 19.11 -6.15 -7.19
C ARG A 4 17.84 -5.30 -7.30
N PHE A 5 16.79 -5.83 -7.94
CA PHE A 5 15.53 -5.10 -8.13
C PHE A 5 14.79 -4.91 -6.79
N TYR A 6 14.79 -5.94 -5.94
CA TYR A 6 14.18 -5.91 -4.62
C TYR A 6 15.09 -5.39 -3.50
N LYS A 7 16.29 -4.92 -3.85
CA LYS A 7 17.24 -4.31 -2.91
C LYS A 7 17.49 -5.20 -1.70
N THR A 8 18.10 -6.36 -1.94
CA THR A 8 18.37 -7.37 -0.91
C THR A 8 19.75 -7.25 -0.27
N SER A 9 20.46 -6.14 -0.48
CA SER A 9 21.77 -5.90 0.15
C SER A 9 21.59 -5.59 1.65
N ALA A 10 22.66 -5.72 2.44
CA ALA A 10 22.61 -5.40 3.86
C ALA A 10 22.15 -3.95 4.11
N GLY A 11 21.19 -3.78 5.03
CA GLY A 11 20.55 -2.50 5.36
C GLY A 11 19.49 -2.03 4.36
N GLU A 12 19.24 -2.78 3.27
CA GLU A 12 18.17 -2.48 2.33
C GLU A 12 16.87 -3.21 2.69
N TYR A 13 15.74 -2.78 2.12
CA TYR A 13 14.42 -3.21 2.56
C TYR A 13 14.09 -4.69 2.26
N GLY A 14 14.79 -5.30 1.31
CA GLY A 14 14.62 -6.71 0.93
C GLY A 14 15.72 -7.62 1.50
N GLU A 15 16.52 -7.14 2.45
CA GLU A 15 17.58 -7.94 3.07
C GLU A 15 17.03 -9.28 3.59
N GLY A 16 17.69 -10.38 3.21
CA GLY A 16 17.32 -11.74 3.61
C GLY A 16 16.23 -12.42 2.76
N ASP A 17 15.65 -11.73 1.77
CA ASP A 17 14.68 -12.34 0.87
C ASP A 17 15.34 -13.31 -0.12
N LEU A 18 14.71 -14.48 -0.29
CA LEU A 18 15.07 -15.46 -1.32
C LEU A 18 14.06 -15.42 -2.48
N PHE A 19 14.48 -15.84 -3.67
CA PHE A 19 13.62 -15.84 -4.86
C PHE A 19 13.59 -17.21 -5.52
N LEU A 20 12.39 -17.67 -5.90
CA LEU A 20 12.19 -18.89 -6.68
C LEU A 20 12.38 -18.65 -8.19
N GLY A 21 12.36 -17.39 -8.65
CA GLY A 21 12.44 -17.02 -10.06
C GLY A 21 11.10 -17.10 -10.79
N GLY A 22 9.99 -17.16 -10.05
CA GLY A 22 8.64 -17.24 -10.61
C GLY A 22 8.11 -15.87 -11.01
N SER A 23 7.46 -15.80 -12.16
CA SER A 23 6.79 -14.57 -12.60
C SER A 23 5.47 -14.34 -11.84
N VAL A 24 5.05 -13.08 -11.70
CA VAL A 24 3.76 -12.74 -11.06
C VAL A 24 2.56 -13.47 -11.69
N PRO A 25 2.45 -13.63 -13.03
CA PRO A 25 1.37 -14.44 -13.61
C PRO A 25 1.40 -15.92 -13.19
N GLN A 26 2.58 -16.53 -13.06
CA GLN A 26 2.71 -17.90 -12.56
C GLN A 26 2.28 -17.98 -11.09
N THR A 27 2.70 -17.04 -10.25
CA THR A 27 2.27 -16.97 -8.84
C THR A 27 0.75 -16.83 -8.71
N ARG A 28 0.12 -15.98 -9.54
CA ARG A 28 -1.35 -15.86 -9.59
C ARG A 28 -2.04 -17.15 -10.02
N SER A 29 -1.46 -17.89 -10.96
CA SER A 29 -1.98 -19.19 -11.41
C SER A 29 -1.99 -20.21 -10.27
N VAL A 30 -0.90 -20.29 -9.50
CA VAL A 30 -0.81 -21.16 -8.31
C VAL A 30 -1.81 -20.73 -7.25
N ALA A 31 -1.85 -19.45 -6.89
CA ALA A 31 -2.78 -18.92 -5.89
C ALA A 31 -4.24 -19.25 -6.21
N LYS A 32 -4.65 -19.14 -7.49
CA LYS A 32 -6.02 -19.46 -7.92
C LYS A 32 -6.40 -20.92 -7.68
N LYS A 33 -5.46 -21.86 -7.87
CA LYS A 33 -5.69 -23.30 -7.61
C LYS A 33 -5.86 -23.61 -6.12
N HIS A 34 -5.30 -22.77 -5.25
CA HIS A 34 -5.26 -22.96 -3.80
C HIS A 34 -6.04 -21.89 -3.02
N GLN A 35 -7.00 -21.22 -3.66
CA GLN A 35 -7.74 -20.10 -3.05
C GLN A 35 -8.54 -20.49 -1.79
N ASN A 36 -8.85 -21.78 -1.60
CA ASN A 36 -9.63 -22.29 -0.47
C ASN A 36 -8.76 -22.78 0.70
N LEU A 37 -7.45 -22.51 0.71
CA LEU A 37 -6.59 -22.88 1.83
C LEU A 37 -7.09 -22.28 3.15
N GLU A 38 -7.00 -23.06 4.22
CA GLU A 38 -7.24 -22.52 5.56
C GLU A 38 -6.19 -21.46 5.92
N LEU A 39 -6.58 -20.46 6.71
CA LEU A 39 -5.67 -19.37 7.11
C LEU A 39 -4.40 -19.87 7.81
N ARG A 40 -4.46 -21.02 8.50
CA ARG A 40 -3.26 -21.65 9.10
C ARG A 40 -2.23 -22.09 8.06
N GLU A 41 -2.67 -22.54 6.89
CA GLU A 41 -1.78 -22.93 5.79
C GLU A 41 -1.28 -21.69 5.05
N VAL A 42 -2.13 -20.67 4.88
CA VAL A 42 -1.72 -19.37 4.34
C VAL A 42 -0.64 -18.72 5.21
N GLU A 43 -0.71 -18.88 6.53
CA GLU A 43 0.31 -18.39 7.47
C GLU A 43 1.68 -19.06 7.25
N LYS A 44 1.72 -20.36 6.91
CA LYS A 44 2.98 -21.02 6.55
C LYS A 44 3.62 -20.39 5.31
N LEU A 45 2.81 -20.00 4.32
CA LEU A 45 3.29 -19.31 3.13
C LEU A 45 3.85 -17.92 3.45
N PHE A 46 3.17 -17.15 4.32
CA PHE A 46 3.69 -15.86 4.78
C PHE A 46 5.01 -15.97 5.56
N ASN A 47 5.24 -17.09 6.26
CA ASN A 47 6.49 -17.35 6.99
C ASN A 47 7.63 -17.90 6.10
N SER A 48 7.39 -18.11 4.81
CA SER A 48 8.42 -18.57 3.88
C SER A 48 9.51 -17.50 3.67
N PRO A 49 10.79 -17.88 3.53
CA PRO A 49 11.85 -16.95 3.15
C PRO A 49 11.74 -16.52 1.67
N PHE A 50 10.93 -17.21 0.87
CA PHE A 50 10.79 -16.93 -0.55
C PHE A 50 9.74 -15.86 -0.83
N HIS A 51 10.15 -14.82 -1.55
CA HIS A 51 9.31 -13.68 -1.92
C HIS A 51 8.03 -14.11 -2.65
N GLU A 52 8.16 -14.94 -3.68
CA GLU A 52 7.02 -15.38 -4.50
C GLU A 52 6.02 -16.22 -3.68
N VAL A 53 6.47 -16.90 -2.63
CA VAL A 53 5.59 -17.69 -1.74
C VAL A 53 4.75 -16.76 -0.87
N ARG A 54 5.35 -15.70 -0.31
CA ARG A 54 4.59 -14.68 0.45
C ARG A 54 3.65 -13.89 -0.46
N LEU A 55 4.09 -13.56 -1.68
CA LEU A 55 3.23 -12.95 -2.69
C LEU A 55 2.04 -13.87 -3.03
N CYS A 56 2.27 -15.18 -3.16
CA CYS A 56 1.20 -16.17 -3.36
C CYS A 56 0.19 -16.12 -2.20
N ALA A 57 0.68 -16.09 -0.96
CA ALA A 57 -0.16 -15.99 0.24
C ALA A 57 -1.07 -14.75 0.23
N ALA A 58 -0.52 -13.59 -0.12
CA ALA A 58 -1.26 -12.34 -0.26
C ALA A 58 -2.34 -12.42 -1.36
N ILE A 59 -2.04 -13.05 -2.49
CA ILE A 59 -3.01 -13.22 -3.59
C ILE A 59 -4.13 -14.19 -3.18
N ILE A 60 -3.81 -15.30 -2.49
CA ILE A 60 -4.82 -16.22 -1.94
C ILE A 60 -5.74 -15.46 -0.99
N LEU A 61 -5.18 -14.65 -0.09
CA LEU A 61 -5.95 -13.87 0.87
C LEU A 61 -6.91 -12.88 0.18
N ASN A 62 -6.47 -12.24 -0.90
CA ASN A 62 -7.33 -11.38 -1.72
C ASN A 62 -8.49 -12.14 -2.38
N LEU A 63 -8.23 -13.35 -2.89
CA LEU A 63 -9.27 -14.19 -3.49
C LEU A 63 -10.32 -14.61 -2.44
N GLN A 64 -9.86 -14.98 -1.25
CA GLN A 64 -10.73 -15.29 -0.11
C GLN A 64 -11.56 -14.07 0.32
N PHE A 65 -10.93 -12.90 0.41
CA PHE A 65 -11.62 -11.65 0.76
C PHE A 65 -12.71 -11.33 -0.26
N LYS A 66 -12.38 -11.45 -1.56
CA LYS A 66 -13.34 -11.22 -2.66
C LYS A 66 -14.51 -12.19 -2.61
N ALA A 67 -14.28 -13.45 -2.25
CA ALA A 67 -15.32 -14.47 -2.13
C ALA A 67 -16.18 -14.32 -0.87
N ALA A 68 -15.67 -13.67 0.19
CA ALA A 68 -16.37 -13.47 1.44
C ALA A 68 -17.60 -12.56 1.25
N LYS A 69 -18.78 -13.09 1.65
CA LYS A 69 -20.07 -12.40 1.54
C LYS A 69 -20.47 -11.65 2.81
N LYS A 70 -20.03 -12.14 3.98
CA LYS A 70 -20.39 -11.55 5.28
C LYS A 70 -19.27 -10.67 5.79
N ILE A 71 -19.63 -9.53 6.40
CA ILE A 71 -18.69 -8.62 7.05
C ILE A 71 -17.82 -9.32 8.11
N LYS A 72 -18.37 -10.29 8.85
CA LYS A 72 -17.63 -11.08 9.84
C LYS A 72 -16.49 -11.88 9.21
N ASP A 73 -16.69 -12.42 8.00
CA ASP A 73 -15.67 -13.19 7.30
C ASP A 73 -14.59 -12.27 6.72
N ARG A 74 -15.00 -11.12 6.16
CA ARG A 74 -14.08 -10.06 5.70
C ARG A 74 -13.22 -9.53 6.85
N LYS A 75 -13.82 -9.28 8.01
CA LYS A 75 -13.12 -8.90 9.24
C LYS A 75 -12.08 -9.95 9.64
N ARG A 76 -12.44 -11.24 9.66
CA ARG A 76 -11.51 -12.31 10.02
C ARG A 76 -10.29 -12.34 9.10
N ILE A 77 -10.50 -12.16 7.80
CA ILE A 77 -9.43 -12.10 6.78
C ILE A 77 -8.57 -10.84 6.98
N PHE A 78 -9.20 -9.70 7.22
CA PHE A 78 -8.52 -8.43 7.48
C PHE A 78 -7.66 -8.47 8.76
N ASP A 79 -8.19 -9.02 9.84
CA ASP A 79 -7.46 -9.19 11.10
C ASP A 79 -6.24 -10.10 10.90
N PHE A 80 -6.41 -11.19 10.14
CA PHE A 80 -5.32 -12.08 9.75
C PHE A 80 -4.26 -11.34 8.92
N TYR A 81 -4.66 -10.55 7.93
CA TYR A 81 -3.75 -9.71 7.15
C TYR A 81 -2.93 -8.77 8.04
N LEU A 82 -3.58 -8.05 8.95
CA LEU A 82 -2.90 -7.14 9.87
C LEU A 82 -1.92 -7.87 10.81
N LYS A 83 -2.21 -9.12 11.19
CA LYS A 83 -1.25 -9.97 11.93
C LYS A 83 0.03 -10.18 11.11
N GLN A 84 -0.11 -10.50 9.82
CA GLN A 84 1.04 -10.72 8.94
C GLN A 84 1.83 -9.44 8.64
N VAL A 85 1.15 -8.29 8.53
CA VAL A 85 1.81 -6.98 8.41
C VAL A 85 2.63 -6.66 9.67
N ARG A 86 2.07 -6.87 10.87
CA ARG A 86 2.77 -6.62 12.15
C ARG A 86 3.93 -7.59 12.39
N ALA A 87 3.84 -8.80 11.82
CA ALA A 87 4.90 -9.80 11.87
C ALA A 87 5.97 -9.61 10.77
N GLU A 88 5.92 -8.49 10.03
CA GLU A 88 6.87 -8.18 8.95
C GLU A 88 6.93 -9.30 7.88
N ARG A 89 5.78 -9.91 7.57
CA ARG A 89 5.64 -10.90 6.47
C ARG A 89 5.11 -10.30 5.18
N VAL A 90 4.53 -9.10 5.27
CA VAL A 90 4.15 -8.26 4.14
C VAL A 90 5.24 -7.18 4.02
N ASN A 91 6.43 -7.60 3.61
CA ASN A 91 7.69 -6.86 3.78
C ASN A 91 8.31 -6.38 2.46
N SER A 92 7.46 -6.11 1.47
CA SER A 92 7.89 -5.60 0.18
C SER A 92 6.78 -4.75 -0.43
N TRP A 93 7.18 -3.78 -1.25
CA TRP A 93 6.24 -2.80 -1.80
C TRP A 93 5.20 -3.49 -2.69
N ASP A 94 5.57 -4.52 -3.45
CA ASP A 94 4.68 -5.23 -4.35
C ASP A 94 3.70 -6.14 -3.60
N ILE A 95 4.11 -6.81 -2.51
CA ILE A 95 3.17 -7.57 -1.68
C ILE A 95 2.14 -6.60 -1.06
N VAL A 96 2.58 -5.48 -0.48
CA VAL A 96 1.67 -4.44 0.06
C VAL A 96 0.72 -3.94 -1.02
N ASP A 97 1.25 -3.56 -2.19
CA ASP A 97 0.47 -2.94 -3.24
C ASP A 97 -0.52 -3.93 -3.90
N VAL A 98 -0.25 -5.23 -3.85
CA VAL A 98 -1.20 -6.26 -4.30
C VAL A 98 -2.30 -6.52 -3.27
N SER A 99 -2.00 -6.50 -1.97
CA SER A 99 -2.93 -6.91 -0.91
C SER A 99 -3.73 -5.77 -0.30
N ALA A 100 -3.08 -4.68 0.09
CA ALA A 100 -3.69 -3.60 0.85
C ALA A 100 -4.91 -2.97 0.15
N PRO A 101 -4.95 -2.78 -1.19
CA PRO A 101 -6.14 -2.26 -1.85
C PRO A 101 -7.39 -3.15 -1.68
N TRP A 102 -7.22 -4.48 -1.59
CA TRP A 102 -8.33 -5.40 -1.31
C TRP A 102 -8.72 -5.36 0.16
N MET A 103 -7.73 -5.40 1.05
CA MET A 103 -7.96 -5.36 2.49
C MET A 103 -8.60 -4.03 2.93
N GLY A 104 -8.28 -2.93 2.25
CA GLY A 104 -8.87 -1.62 2.47
C GLY A 104 -10.38 -1.57 2.20
N VAL A 105 -10.93 -2.50 1.41
CA VAL A 105 -12.39 -2.58 1.19
C VAL A 105 -13.11 -2.84 2.51
N TYR A 106 -12.50 -3.56 3.46
CA TYR A 106 -13.10 -3.73 4.78
C TYR A 106 -13.26 -2.39 5.53
N LEU A 107 -12.39 -1.42 5.26
CA LEU A 107 -12.46 -0.10 5.90
C LEU A 107 -13.67 0.73 5.46
N THR A 108 -14.30 0.39 4.33
CA THR A 108 -15.57 1.03 3.93
C THR A 108 -16.78 0.44 4.68
N GLU A 109 -16.58 -0.62 5.47
CA GLU A 109 -17.63 -1.35 6.19
C GLU A 109 -17.57 -1.12 7.71
N VAL A 110 -16.58 -0.38 8.19
CA VAL A 110 -16.43 -0.03 9.62
C VAL A 110 -16.85 1.42 9.84
N GLU A 111 -17.26 1.73 11.07
CA GLU A 111 -17.72 3.07 11.45
C GLU A 111 -16.61 4.13 11.35
N ASP A 112 -15.43 3.84 11.88
CA ASP A 112 -14.27 4.74 11.83
C ASP A 112 -12.97 3.98 11.55
N PRO A 113 -12.37 4.11 10.35
CA PRO A 113 -11.09 3.49 10.02
C PRO A 113 -9.88 4.29 10.51
N MET A 114 -10.04 5.55 10.91
CA MET A 114 -8.92 6.46 11.18
C MET A 114 -8.01 6.05 12.33
N PRO A 115 -8.49 5.52 13.48
CA PRO A 115 -7.62 5.08 14.56
C PRO A 115 -6.60 4.03 14.13
N LEU A 116 -7.01 3.10 13.26
CA LEU A 116 -6.11 2.10 12.69
C LEU A 116 -5.09 2.74 11.74
N LEU A 117 -5.56 3.57 10.80
CA LEU A 117 -4.71 4.18 9.79
C LEU A 117 -3.64 5.08 10.44
N ILE A 118 -4.01 5.89 11.43
CA ILE A 118 -3.09 6.74 12.20
C ILE A 118 -2.10 5.91 13.01
N LYS A 119 -2.55 4.81 13.62
CA LYS A 119 -1.64 3.91 14.36
C LYS A 119 -0.58 3.33 13.44
N LEU A 120 -0.96 2.90 12.25
CA LEU A 120 -0.03 2.34 11.27
C LEU A 120 0.92 3.41 10.69
N SER A 121 0.45 4.63 10.41
CA SER A 121 1.27 5.70 9.85
C SER A 121 2.36 6.20 10.81
N LYS A 122 2.18 6.02 12.12
CA LYS A 122 3.16 6.36 13.16
C LYS A 122 4.11 5.21 13.52
N SER A 123 3.99 4.05 12.86
CA SER A 123 4.84 2.89 13.16
C SER A 123 6.28 3.10 12.75
N LYS A 124 7.23 2.51 13.49
CA LYS A 124 8.65 2.46 13.08
C LYS A 124 8.86 1.59 11.84
N SER A 125 7.96 0.63 11.59
CA SER A 125 8.01 -0.24 10.41
C SER A 125 7.64 0.51 9.14
N LEU A 126 8.54 0.46 8.16
CA LEU A 126 8.31 0.97 6.80
C LEU A 126 7.02 0.39 6.21
N TRP A 127 6.81 -0.91 6.37
CA TRP A 127 5.71 -1.62 5.73
C TRP A 127 4.37 -1.30 6.38
N GLN A 128 4.33 -1.12 7.70
CA GLN A 128 3.13 -0.64 8.37
C GLN A 128 2.73 0.77 7.91
N ARG A 129 3.69 1.69 7.76
CA ARG A 129 3.43 3.03 7.22
C ARG A 129 2.99 2.99 5.76
N ARG A 130 3.59 2.12 4.93
CA ARG A 130 3.13 1.93 3.55
C ARG A 130 1.70 1.40 3.52
N VAL A 131 1.39 0.40 4.35
CA VAL A 131 0.04 -0.18 4.46
C VAL A 131 -0.96 0.88 4.88
N SER A 132 -0.63 1.79 5.81
CA SER A 132 -1.56 2.85 6.24
C SER A 132 -2.05 3.71 5.08
N ILE A 133 -1.17 4.07 4.14
CA ILE A 133 -1.57 4.89 3.00
C ILE A 133 -2.19 4.06 1.88
N ILE A 134 -1.70 2.85 1.57
CA ILE A 134 -2.25 2.04 0.48
C ILE A 134 -3.65 1.50 0.81
N LEU A 135 -3.96 1.25 2.08
CA LEU A 135 -5.31 0.87 2.51
C LEU A 135 -6.37 1.91 2.09
N THR A 136 -6.02 3.20 2.05
CA THR A 136 -6.97 4.26 1.69
C THR A 136 -7.39 4.21 0.23
N PHE A 137 -6.72 3.42 -0.63
CA PHE A 137 -7.10 3.30 -2.03
C PHE A 137 -8.55 2.82 -2.20
N ALA A 138 -9.01 1.91 -1.33
CA ALA A 138 -10.39 1.45 -1.34
C ALA A 138 -11.38 2.55 -0.94
N LEU A 139 -11.02 3.38 0.05
CA LEU A 139 -11.80 4.53 0.50
C LEU A 139 -11.92 5.57 -0.62
N ILE A 140 -10.82 5.88 -1.31
CA ILE A 140 -10.81 6.77 -2.49
C ILE A 140 -11.79 6.26 -3.56
N ARG A 141 -11.80 4.94 -3.81
CA ARG A 141 -12.71 4.34 -4.80
C ARG A 141 -14.17 4.46 -4.37
N ALA A 142 -14.45 4.32 -3.08
CA ALA A 142 -15.77 4.49 -2.46
C ALA A 142 -16.21 5.96 -2.38
N GLY A 143 -15.31 6.92 -2.61
CA GLY A 143 -15.60 8.36 -2.57
C GLY A 143 -15.24 9.03 -1.25
N ASP A 144 -14.75 8.28 -0.28
CA ASP A 144 -14.22 8.82 0.98
C ASP A 144 -12.74 9.20 0.80
N LEU A 145 -12.50 10.51 0.67
CA LEU A 145 -11.19 11.07 0.34
C LEU A 145 -10.43 11.57 1.58
N GLU A 146 -11.15 11.87 2.66
CA GLU A 146 -10.59 12.50 3.87
C GLU A 146 -9.49 11.66 4.53
N PRO A 147 -9.65 10.33 4.71
CA PRO A 147 -8.59 9.48 5.27
C PRO A 147 -7.28 9.55 4.47
N THR A 148 -7.35 9.69 3.15
CA THR A 148 -6.15 9.81 2.31
C THR A 148 -5.43 11.12 2.57
N ILE A 149 -6.15 12.23 2.72
CA ILE A 149 -5.56 13.54 3.04
C ILE A 149 -4.87 13.46 4.39
N ILE A 150 -5.56 13.01 5.43
CA ILE A 150 -5.03 12.97 6.79
C ILE A 150 -3.78 12.07 6.88
N ILE A 151 -3.80 10.89 6.25
CA ILE A 151 -2.64 10.00 6.27
C ILE A 151 -1.50 10.52 5.39
N SER A 152 -1.80 11.24 4.31
CA SER A 152 -0.77 11.91 3.50
C SER A 152 -0.07 13.02 4.28
N GLU A 153 -0.79 13.79 5.10
CA GLU A 153 -0.22 14.79 6.01
C GLU A 153 0.66 14.13 7.09
N ALA A 154 0.18 13.04 7.69
CA ALA A 154 0.93 12.29 8.71
C ALA A 154 2.26 11.72 8.17
N LEU A 155 2.32 11.39 6.88
CA LEU A 155 3.51 10.83 6.21
C LEU A 155 4.28 11.85 5.37
N LEU A 156 3.92 13.14 5.46
CA LEU A 156 4.47 14.19 4.59
C LEU A 156 6.00 14.29 4.68
N LYS A 157 6.54 14.09 5.88
CA LYS A 157 7.97 14.19 6.21
C LYS A 157 8.63 12.83 6.49
N ASP A 158 8.04 11.73 5.99
CA ASP A 158 8.73 10.45 6.04
C ASP A 158 10.08 10.57 5.32
N ASP A 159 11.11 9.82 5.72
CA ASP A 159 12.42 9.86 5.07
C ASP A 159 12.55 8.84 3.93
N GLN A 160 11.61 7.90 3.84
CA GLN A 160 11.71 6.75 2.95
C GLN A 160 11.07 7.03 1.59
N ASP A 161 11.86 6.94 0.52
CA ASP A 161 11.40 7.14 -0.87
C ASP A 161 10.24 6.20 -1.24
N LEU A 162 10.19 4.98 -0.67
CA LEU A 162 9.07 4.06 -0.87
C LEU A 162 7.75 4.64 -0.31
N ILE A 163 7.78 5.34 0.82
CA ILE A 163 6.60 6.01 1.39
C ILE A 163 6.22 7.21 0.52
N HIS A 164 7.19 8.00 0.05
CA HIS A 164 6.92 9.13 -0.85
C HIS A 164 6.19 8.70 -2.11
N LYS A 165 6.60 7.58 -2.71
CA LYS A 165 5.93 6.99 -3.88
C LYS A 165 4.50 6.56 -3.56
N ALA A 166 4.26 5.96 -2.40
CA ALA A 166 2.94 5.51 -1.98
C ALA A 166 1.99 6.69 -1.72
N VAL A 167 2.45 7.70 -0.96
CA VAL A 167 1.68 8.94 -0.69
C VAL A 167 1.39 9.68 -1.99
N GLY A 168 2.41 9.88 -2.83
CA GLY A 168 2.24 10.53 -4.12
C GLY A 168 1.28 9.77 -5.04
N TRP A 169 1.32 8.43 -5.02
CA TRP A 169 0.36 7.61 -5.75
C TRP A 169 -1.06 7.82 -5.22
N MET A 170 -1.30 7.72 -3.91
CA MET A 170 -2.65 7.89 -3.37
C MET A 170 -3.20 9.30 -3.58
N LEU A 171 -2.38 10.34 -3.48
CA LEU A 171 -2.75 11.71 -3.84
C LEU A 171 -3.12 11.84 -5.33
N ARG A 172 -2.41 11.14 -6.22
CA ARG A 172 -2.75 11.06 -7.64
C ARG A 172 -4.10 10.38 -7.86
N GLU A 173 -4.38 9.28 -7.16
CA GLU A 173 -5.67 8.59 -7.27
C GLU A 173 -6.82 9.43 -6.70
N LEU A 174 -6.60 10.12 -5.58
CA LEU A 174 -7.53 11.11 -5.02
C LEU A 174 -7.79 12.24 -6.03
N GLY A 175 -6.75 12.78 -6.66
CA GLY A 175 -6.88 13.85 -7.65
C GLY A 175 -7.65 13.47 -8.92
N LYS A 176 -7.72 12.17 -9.25
CA LYS A 176 -8.60 11.68 -10.34
C LYS A 176 -10.08 11.76 -9.97
N LYS A 177 -10.40 11.71 -8.66
CA LYS A 177 -11.77 11.86 -8.13
C LYS A 177 -12.11 13.32 -7.89
N ASP A 178 -11.20 14.05 -7.25
CA ASP A 178 -11.34 15.47 -6.94
C ASP A 178 -10.01 16.21 -7.15
N VAL A 179 -9.88 16.84 -8.32
CA VAL A 179 -8.69 17.63 -8.67
C VAL A 179 -8.57 18.91 -7.83
N MET A 180 -9.68 19.47 -7.35
CA MET A 180 -9.66 20.68 -6.54
C MET A 180 -9.14 20.38 -5.13
N LEU A 181 -9.52 19.23 -4.57
CA LEU A 181 -8.97 18.76 -3.30
C LEU A 181 -7.47 18.48 -3.41
N LEU A 182 -7.00 17.84 -4.50
CA LEU A 182 -5.57 17.67 -4.75
C LEU A 182 -4.86 19.03 -4.84
N ARG A 183 -5.39 19.99 -5.60
CA ARG A 183 -4.80 21.34 -5.69
C ARG A 183 -4.73 22.03 -4.35
N LYS A 184 -5.79 21.94 -3.53
CA LYS A 184 -5.80 22.49 -2.17
C LYS A 184 -4.69 21.89 -1.31
N PHE A 185 -4.54 20.56 -1.34
CA PHE A 185 -3.46 19.87 -0.65
C PHE A 185 -2.08 20.36 -1.13
N LEU A 186 -1.86 20.44 -2.44
CA LEU A 186 -0.59 20.90 -3.01
C LEU A 186 -0.29 22.35 -2.65
N THR A 187 -1.27 23.25 -2.68
CA THR A 187 -1.09 24.64 -2.23
C THR A 187 -0.58 24.68 -0.80
N ASN A 188 -1.15 23.87 0.09
CA ASN A 188 -0.81 23.88 1.51
C ASN A 188 0.53 23.19 1.82
N HIS A 189 0.90 22.16 1.06
CA HIS A 189 1.99 21.26 1.48
C HIS A 189 3.14 21.10 0.48
N SER A 190 3.00 21.53 -0.78
CA SER A 190 4.00 21.24 -1.83
C SER A 190 5.42 21.72 -1.54
N HIS A 191 5.58 22.75 -0.70
CA HIS A 191 6.88 23.27 -0.26
C HIS A 191 7.59 22.35 0.75
N GLN A 192 6.87 21.49 1.46
CA GLN A 192 7.43 20.49 2.40
C GLN A 192 7.50 19.09 1.77
N MET A 193 6.86 18.88 0.61
CA MET A 193 6.80 17.57 -0.02
C MET A 193 8.17 17.16 -0.59
N PRO A 194 8.62 15.94 -0.31
CA PRO A 194 9.74 15.35 -1.03
C PRO A 194 9.49 15.35 -2.55
N ARG A 195 10.57 15.56 -3.33
CA ARG A 195 10.50 15.69 -4.78
C ARG A 195 9.79 14.50 -5.43
N THR A 196 10.04 13.28 -4.95
CA THR A 196 9.39 12.06 -5.44
C THR A 196 7.88 12.10 -5.22
N MET A 197 7.46 12.44 -3.99
CA MET A 197 6.05 12.51 -3.62
C MET A 197 5.29 13.48 -4.53
N LEU A 198 5.81 14.71 -4.68
CA LEU A 198 5.20 15.73 -5.53
C LEU A 198 5.06 15.28 -6.98
N ARG A 199 6.12 14.69 -7.56
CA ARG A 199 6.12 14.23 -8.96
C ARG A 199 5.06 13.16 -9.21
N TYR A 200 4.88 12.24 -8.26
CA TYR A 200 3.83 11.22 -8.34
C TYR A 200 2.44 11.85 -8.24
N SER A 201 2.22 12.75 -7.28
CA SER A 201 0.91 13.41 -7.06
C SER A 201 0.41 14.16 -8.29
N ILE A 202 1.30 14.84 -9.02
CA ILE A 202 0.93 15.71 -10.15
C ILE A 202 0.96 15.00 -11.51
N GLU A 203 1.26 13.70 -11.58
CA GLU A 203 1.50 13.00 -12.86
C GLU A 203 0.37 13.17 -13.88
N LYS A 204 -0.88 13.20 -13.40
CA LYS A 204 -2.09 13.33 -14.25
C LYS A 204 -2.54 14.77 -14.48
N LEU A 205 -1.87 15.77 -13.90
CA LEU A 205 -2.17 17.18 -14.18
C LEU A 205 -1.61 17.60 -15.55
N PRO A 206 -2.19 18.63 -16.19
CA PRO A 206 -1.65 19.20 -17.42
C PRO A 206 -0.18 19.61 -17.26
N GLU A 207 0.63 19.43 -18.31
CA GLU A 207 2.07 19.68 -18.26
C GLU A 207 2.43 21.08 -17.75
N ARG A 208 1.69 22.10 -18.21
CA ARG A 208 1.86 23.49 -17.76
C ARG A 208 1.67 23.64 -16.25
N GLU A 209 0.68 22.95 -15.69
CA GLU A 209 0.39 22.97 -14.26
C GLU A 209 1.47 22.20 -13.48
N ARG A 210 1.90 21.05 -13.98
CA ARG A 210 3.00 20.28 -13.39
C ARG A 210 4.27 21.10 -13.28
N LYS A 211 4.66 21.81 -14.34
CA LYS A 211 5.84 22.69 -14.34
C LYS A 211 5.73 23.78 -13.26
N LYS A 212 4.55 24.39 -13.11
CA LYS A 212 4.30 25.38 -12.05
C LYS A 212 4.55 24.80 -10.66
N TRP A 213 3.93 23.66 -10.33
CA TRP A 213 4.12 22.99 -9.03
C TRP A 213 5.58 22.61 -8.77
N LEU A 214 6.29 22.14 -9.79
CA LEU A 214 7.70 21.75 -9.66
C LEU A 214 8.66 22.94 -9.48
N ILE A 215 8.27 24.14 -9.92
CA ILE A 215 9.03 25.39 -9.72
C ILE A 215 8.69 26.01 -8.36
N SER A 216 7.40 26.08 -8.01
CA SER A 216 6.92 26.71 -6.77
C SER A 216 7.29 25.95 -5.50
N SER A 217 7.54 24.64 -5.60
CA SER A 217 7.98 23.78 -4.49
C SER A 217 9.46 23.91 -4.14
N LYS A 218 10.24 24.76 -4.83
CA LYS A 218 11.64 25.02 -4.47
C LYS A 218 11.72 25.92 -3.22
N ARG A 219 12.07 25.34 -2.07
CA ARG A 219 13.04 25.88 -1.11
C ARG A 219 13.47 24.77 -0.15
#